data_AF-A0A0D3VAC7-F1
#
_entry.id   AF-A0A0D3VAC7-F1
#
_cell.length_a   1.000
_cell.length_b   1.000
_cell.length_c   1.000
_cell.angle_alpha   90.00
_cell.angle_beta   90.00
_cell.angle_gamma   90.00
#
_symmetry.space_group_name_H-M   'P 1'
#
loop_
_entity.id
_entity.type
_entity.pdbx_description
1 polymer ?
#
loop_
_entity_poly.entity_id
_entity_poly.type
_entity_poly.pdbx_seq_one_letter_code
_entity_poly.pdbx_strand_id
1 'polypeptide(L)'
;MKFILRLINNHLVIKMDNHDEFNFKGKGYTGLPEKFDFDTLRLAPVVGVVEISEEQYIHIMSLYENGGECDWCREIASELSGPHMHNMAIRKSMSRLLGS
;
A
#
# COMPACT_ATOMS: atom_id res chain seq x y z
N MET A 1 2.21 -16.59 9.57
CA MET A 1 3.33 -16.21 8.68
C MET A 1 4.02 -14.97 9.25
N LYS A 2 5.35 -14.84 9.11
CA LYS A 2 6.12 -13.72 9.68
C LYS A 2 6.50 -12.71 8.61
N PHE A 3 6.23 -11.43 8.87
CA PHE A 3 6.54 -10.32 7.96
C PHE A 3 7.36 -9.25 8.66
N ILE A 4 8.21 -8.55 7.91
CA ILE A 4 9.07 -7.50 8.44
C ILE A 4 8.26 -6.22 8.64
N LEU A 5 8.35 -5.63 9.83
CA LEU A 5 7.80 -4.33 10.14
C LEU A 5 8.87 -3.24 10.01
N ARG A 6 8.58 -2.19 9.26
CA ARG A 6 9.50 -1.08 8.99
C ARG A 6 8.90 0.27 9.35
N LEU A 7 9.76 1.23 9.67
CA LEU A 7 9.36 2.63 9.87
C LEU A 7 9.66 3.43 8.61
N ILE A 8 8.63 3.91 7.92
CA ILE A 8 8.75 4.71 6.70
C ILE A 8 7.93 5.98 6.89
N ASN A 9 8.56 7.16 6.81
CA ASN A 9 7.88 8.45 6.98
C ASN A 9 7.01 8.51 8.26
N ASN A 10 7.54 8.02 9.38
CA ASN A 10 6.86 7.89 10.68
C ASN A 10 5.65 6.93 10.71
N HIS A 11 5.45 6.10 9.68
CA HIS A 11 4.40 5.09 9.64
C HIS A 11 4.99 3.69 9.78
N LEU A 12 4.29 2.83 10.51
CA LEU A 12 4.61 1.40 10.59
C LEU A 12 4.07 0.70 9.33
N VAL A 13 4.98 0.09 8.57
CA VAL A 13 4.67 -0.57 7.29
C VAL A 13 5.06 -2.04 7.40
N ILE A 14 4.09 -2.93 7.22
CA ILE A 14 4.34 -4.35 7.04
C ILE A 14 4.79 -4.57 5.60
N LYS A 15 6.01 -5.06 5.40
CA LYS A 15 6.51 -5.40 4.07
C LYS A 15 5.80 -6.67 3.60
N MET A 16 4.90 -6.54 2.62
CA MET A 16 4.14 -7.65 2.05
C MET A 16 4.94 -8.20 0.87
N ASP A 17 5.83 -9.15 1.12
CA ASP A 17 6.75 -9.68 0.11
C ASP A 17 6.03 -10.16 -1.16
N ASN A 18 6.03 -9.30 -2.17
CA ASN A 18 5.74 -9.63 -3.54
C ASN A 18 6.45 -8.60 -4.41
N HIS A 19 7.65 -8.98 -4.86
CA HIS A 19 8.48 -8.17 -5.73
C HIS A 19 7.91 -8.26 -7.14
N ASP A 20 7.45 -7.13 -7.66
CA ASP A 20 7.25 -6.98 -9.08
C ASP A 20 8.58 -6.49 -9.67
N GLU A 21 9.41 -7.42 -10.12
CA GLU A 21 10.75 -7.16 -10.67
C GLU A 21 10.72 -6.19 -11.86
N PHE A 22 9.56 -6.03 -12.51
CA PHE A 22 9.39 -5.14 -13.65
C PHE A 22 9.04 -3.71 -13.25
N ASN A 23 8.47 -3.50 -12.06
CA ASN A 23 7.90 -2.21 -11.68
C ASN A 23 8.70 -1.42 -10.63
N PHE A 24 9.81 -1.95 -10.09
CA PHE A 24 10.61 -1.30 -9.01
C PHE A 24 9.77 -0.82 -7.81
N LYS A 25 8.57 -1.39 -7.62
CA LYS A 25 7.67 -1.11 -6.51
C LYS A 25 7.51 -2.34 -5.64
N GLY A 26 7.50 -2.14 -4.33
CA GLY A 26 7.15 -3.19 -3.37
C GLY A 26 5.77 -2.95 -2.76
N LYS A 27 5.09 -4.02 -2.37
CA LYS A 27 3.83 -3.96 -1.62
C LYS A 27 4.11 -3.75 -0.13
N GLY A 28 3.41 -2.80 0.49
CA GLY A 28 3.52 -2.50 1.91
C GLY A 28 2.15 -2.19 2.52
N TYR A 29 1.90 -2.64 3.74
CA TYR A 29 0.59 -2.53 4.39
C TYR A 29 0.68 -1.73 5.69
N THR A 30 -0.10 -0.66 5.77
CA THR A 30 -0.21 0.27 6.92
C THR A 30 -1.56 0.14 7.63
N GLY A 31 -2.39 -0.83 7.23
CA GLY A 31 -3.84 -0.85 7.42
C GLY A 31 -4.60 -0.72 6.09
N LEU A 32 -3.93 -0.22 5.05
CA LEU A 32 -4.40 -0.17 3.67
C LEU A 32 -3.32 -0.73 2.72
N PRO A 33 -3.69 -1.29 1.54
CA PRO A 33 -2.72 -1.75 0.55
C PRO A 33 -2.02 -0.55 -0.12
N GLU A 34 -0.70 -0.47 0.00
CA GLU A 34 0.10 0.62 -0.57
C GLU A 34 1.29 0.09 -1.39
N LYS A 35 1.72 0.86 -2.38
CA LYS A 35 2.93 0.60 -3.16
C LYS A 35 4.00 1.62 -2.80
N PHE A 36 5.21 1.16 -2.55
CA PHE A 36 6.36 2.02 -2.24
C PHE A 36 7.46 1.80 -3.26
N ASP A 37 8.34 2.78 -3.43
CA ASP A 37 9.61 2.55 -4.11
C ASP A 37 10.37 1.40 -3.44
N PHE A 38 10.95 0.53 -4.27
CA PHE A 38 11.65 -0.65 -3.80
C PHE A 38 12.75 -0.30 -2.78
N ASP A 39 13.53 0.74 -3.06
CA ASP A 39 14.61 1.19 -2.16
C ASP A 39 14.06 1.69 -0.84
N THR A 40 12.93 2.42 -0.85
CA THR A 40 12.27 2.89 0.36
C THR A 40 11.86 1.71 1.25
N LEU A 41 11.21 0.68 0.69
CA LEU A 41 10.84 -0.51 1.46
C LEU A 41 12.04 -1.36 1.89
N ARG A 42 13.09 -1.44 1.08
CA ARG A 42 14.25 -2.28 1.37
C ARG A 42 15.18 -1.67 2.42
N LEU A 43 15.41 -0.37 2.33
CA LEU A 43 16.41 0.35 3.14
C LEU A 43 15.83 0.95 4.42
N ALA A 44 14.51 1.08 4.53
CA ALA A 44 13.90 1.63 5.74
C ALA A 44 14.24 0.82 7.01
N PRO A 45 14.40 1.46 8.17
CA PRO A 45 14.72 0.78 9.42
C PRO A 45 13.76 -0.37 9.73
N VAL A 46 14.30 -1.53 10.08
CA VAL A 46 13.52 -2.64 10.61
C VAL A 46 13.22 -2.35 12.07
N VAL A 47 11.92 -2.30 12.40
CA VAL A 47 11.43 -2.06 13.76
C VAL A 47 11.08 -3.37 14.46
N GLY A 48 10.70 -4.39 13.69
CA GLY A 48 10.36 -5.69 14.25
C GLY A 48 9.80 -6.66 13.21
N VAL A 49 9.08 -7.65 13.72
CA VAL A 49 8.41 -8.68 12.93
C VAL A 49 6.97 -8.78 13.42
N VAL A 50 6.04 -8.90 12.48
CA VAL A 50 4.62 -9.14 12.76
C VAL A 50 4.26 -10.54 12.28
N GLU A 51 3.52 -11.26 13.11
CA GLU A 51 2.86 -12.50 12.70
C GLU A 51 1.45 -12.18 12.22
N ILE A 52 1.14 -12.57 11.00
CA ILE A 52 -0.22 -12.53 10.44
C ILE A 52 -0.69 -13.94 10.12
N SER A 53 -1.99 -14.21 10.29
CA SER A 53 -2.59 -15.48 9.90
C SER A 53 -2.67 -15.62 8.39
N GLU A 54 -2.86 -16.84 7.91
CA GLU A 54 -3.08 -17.10 6.48
C GLU A 54 -4.35 -16.39 5.97
N GLU A 55 -5.44 -16.42 6.75
CA GLU A 55 -6.69 -15.71 6.42
C GLU A 55 -6.47 -14.19 6.29
N GLN A 56 -5.71 -13.59 7.22
CA GLN A 56 -5.37 -12.17 7.16
C GLN A 56 -4.50 -11.85 5.93
N TYR A 57 -3.53 -12.70 5.62
CA TYR A 57 -2.70 -12.53 4.44
C TYR A 57 -3.52 -12.58 3.16
N ILE A 58 -4.38 -13.59 3.01
CA ILE A 58 -5.29 -13.72 1.85
C ILE A 58 -6.18 -12.50 1.73
N HIS A 59 -6.76 -12.03 2.85
CA HIS A 59 -7.58 -10.83 2.85
C HIS A 59 -6.80 -9.60 2.37
N ILE A 60 -5.61 -9.34 2.93
CA ILE A 60 -4.76 -8.21 2.53
C ILE A 60 -4.38 -8.32 1.04
N MET A 61 -4.00 -9.52 0.57
CA MET A 61 -3.62 -9.72 -0.83
C MET A 61 -4.78 -9.47 -1.79
N SER A 62 -6.00 -9.86 -1.44
CA SER A 62 -7.19 -9.55 -2.25
C SER A 62 -7.45 -8.06 -2.39
N LEU A 63 -7.07 -7.23 -1.40
CA LEU A 63 -7.17 -5.77 -1.49
C LEU A 63 -6.18 -5.17 -2.52
N TYR A 64 -5.05 -5.85 -2.77
CA TYR A 64 -4.11 -5.44 -3.83
C TYR A 64 -4.58 -5.81 -5.23
N GLU A 65 -5.35 -6.89 -5.36
CA GLU A 65 -5.83 -7.43 -6.64
C GLU A 65 -7.14 -6.78 -7.09
N ASN A 66 -8.01 -6.46 -6.14
CA ASN A 66 -9.29 -5.82 -6.43
C ASN A 66 -9.19 -4.29 -6.49
N GLY A 67 -8.06 -3.71 -6.06
CA GLY A 67 -7.92 -2.28 -5.80
C GLY A 67 -9.01 -1.71 -4.90
N GLY A 68 -8.87 -0.43 -4.54
CA GLY A 68 -9.95 0.28 -3.85
C GLY A 68 -11.08 0.58 -4.81
N GLU A 69 -12.32 0.56 -4.33
CA GLU A 69 -13.42 1.24 -5.02
C GLU A 69 -13.06 2.74 -5.10
N CYS A 70 -13.06 3.31 -6.30
CA CYS A 70 -12.86 4.74 -6.43
C CYS A 70 -14.05 5.47 -5.79
N ASP A 71 -13.84 6.25 -4.73
CA ASP A 71 -14.91 7.03 -4.09
C ASP A 71 -15.68 7.96 -5.04
N TRP A 72 -15.07 8.35 -6.17
CA TRP A 72 -15.68 9.24 -7.16
C TRP A 72 -16.51 8.51 -8.23
N CYS A 73 -16.02 7.41 -8.82
CA CYS A 73 -16.72 6.69 -9.89
C CYS A 73 -17.31 5.33 -9.48
N ARG A 74 -17.04 4.86 -8.25
CA ARG A 74 -17.43 3.54 -7.73
C ARG A 74 -16.94 2.36 -8.56
N GLU A 75 -15.98 2.59 -9.45
CA GLU A 75 -15.35 1.52 -10.21
C GLU A 75 -14.29 0.84 -9.37
N ILE A 76 -14.28 -0.49 -9.44
CA ILE A 76 -13.25 -1.36 -8.85
C ILE A 76 -12.00 -1.16 -9.71
N ALA A 77 -11.00 -0.45 -9.20
CA ALA A 77 -9.75 -0.26 -9.92
C ALA A 77 -8.98 -1.59 -9.93
N SER A 78 -8.84 -2.23 -11.09
CA SER A 78 -8.14 -3.52 -11.24
C SER A 78 -6.67 -3.49 -10.79
N GLU A 79 -6.12 -2.29 -10.58
CA GLU A 79 -4.81 -2.07 -10.01
C GLU A 79 -4.83 -0.78 -9.18
N LEU A 80 -3.96 -0.66 -8.17
CA LEU A 80 -3.55 0.62 -7.57
C LEU A 80 -2.80 1.50 -8.60
N SER A 81 -3.35 1.71 -9.79
CA SER A 81 -2.72 2.33 -10.96
C SER A 81 -3.13 3.80 -11.10
N GLY A 82 -2.73 4.61 -10.13
CA GLY A 82 -2.67 6.07 -10.29
C GLY A 82 -4.00 6.78 -10.60
N PRO A 83 -3.96 8.11 -10.78
CA PRO A 83 -5.13 8.88 -11.19
C PRO A 83 -5.60 8.43 -12.58
N HIS A 84 -6.90 8.16 -12.75
CA HIS A 84 -7.49 8.09 -14.09
C HIS A 84 -7.13 9.36 -14.88
N MET A 85 -6.76 9.25 -16.16
CA MET A 85 -6.26 10.38 -16.97
C MET A 85 -7.24 11.57 -17.12
N HIS A 86 -8.49 11.44 -16.64
CA HIS A 86 -9.46 12.54 -16.58
C HIS A 86 -9.48 13.29 -15.24
N ASN A 87 -8.52 13.01 -14.35
CA ASN A 87 -8.45 13.57 -13.01
C ASN A 87 -7.85 14.98 -13.00
N MET A 88 -8.57 15.97 -13.55
CA MET A 88 -8.29 17.39 -13.38
C MET A 88 -8.41 17.87 -11.91
N ALA A 89 -8.79 16.99 -10.97
CA ALA A 89 -8.94 17.33 -9.56
C ALA A 89 -7.69 17.05 -8.69
N ILE A 90 -6.68 16.31 -9.16
CA ILE A 90 -5.45 16.05 -8.38
C ILE A 90 -4.40 17.14 -8.65
N ARG A 91 -4.80 18.39 -8.40
CA ARG A 91 -3.91 19.39 -7.79
C ARG A 91 -4.30 19.68 -6.34
N LYS A 92 -5.26 18.96 -5.75
CA LYS A 92 -5.45 18.94 -4.30
C LYS A 92 -4.58 17.85 -3.69
N SER A 93 -3.44 18.33 -3.20
CA SER A 93 -2.42 17.70 -2.38
C SER A 93 -2.88 16.51 -1.54
N MET A 94 -1.98 15.53 -1.47
CA MET A 94 -1.60 14.90 -0.20
C MET A 94 -1.65 15.91 0.95
N SER A 95 -2.57 15.78 1.91
CA SER A 95 -2.36 16.16 3.32
C SER A 95 -3.69 16.15 4.10
N ARG A 96 -3.69 15.39 5.21
CA ARG A 96 -4.58 15.49 6.40
C ARG A 96 -6.08 15.28 6.19
N LEU A 97 -6.58 14.17 6.73
CA LEU A 97 -7.79 14.18 7.56
C LEU A 97 -7.60 13.23 8.77
N LEU A 98 -6.69 13.62 9.66
CA LEU A 98 -6.88 13.44 11.10
C LEU A 98 -7.68 14.65 11.60
N GLY A 99 -8.78 14.39 12.30
CA GLY A 99 -9.42 15.31 13.24
C GLY A 99 -10.34 16.37 12.64
N SER A 100 -11.65 16.12 12.74
CA SER A 100 -12.69 17.04 13.22
C SER A 100 -13.96 16.24 13.45
#